data_AF-A0A376L784-F1
#
_entry.id   AF-A0A376L784-F1
#
_cell.length_a   1.000
_cell.length_b   1.000
_cell.length_c   1.000
_cell.angle_alpha   90.00
_cell.angle_beta   90.00
_cell.angle_gamma   90.00
#
_symmetry.space_group_name_H-M   'P 1'
#
loop_
_entity.id
_entity.type
_entity.pdbx_description
1 polymer ?
#
loop_
_entity_poly.entity_id
_entity_poly.type
_entity_poly.pdbx_seq_one_letter_code
_entity_poly.pdbx_strand_id
1 'polypeptide(L)'
;MAFESDPEAEIRQLNSRRVELERALSNHENDNQQQRIQFEQAKEGVTALNRILPRLNLLADDSLADRVDEIRERLDEAQEAARFVQQFGNQLAKLEPIVSVLQSDPEQFEQLKEDYAYSQQMQRDARQQAFALTEVVQRRAHFSYSDSAEMLSGNSDLNEKLRERSGTGGSGAYPRA
;
A
#
# COMPACT_ATOMS: atom_id res chain seq x y z
N MET A 1 26.45 -38.56 -118.34
CA MET A 1 25.41 -37.81 -117.59
C MET A 1 24.41 -38.81 -117.05
N ALA A 2 23.85 -38.49 -115.87
CA ALA A 2 22.60 -39.02 -115.31
C ALA A 2 22.62 -40.45 -114.73
N PHE A 3 23.08 -40.55 -113.49
CA PHE A 3 22.24 -41.13 -112.44
C PHE A 3 22.44 -40.23 -111.22
N GLU A 4 21.52 -39.28 -111.02
CA GLU A 4 21.40 -38.60 -109.73
C GLU A 4 21.21 -39.67 -108.65
N SER A 5 21.65 -39.38 -107.41
CA SER A 5 21.34 -40.17 -106.23
C SER A 5 19.89 -40.61 -106.30
N ASP A 6 19.58 -41.91 -106.07
CA ASP A 6 18.20 -42.39 -106.08
C ASP A 6 17.36 -41.48 -105.16
N PRO A 7 16.49 -40.62 -105.73
CA PRO A 7 15.78 -39.62 -104.95
C PRO A 7 14.86 -40.28 -103.92
N GLU A 8 14.42 -41.52 -104.17
CA GLU A 8 13.64 -42.29 -103.21
C GLU A 8 14.50 -42.80 -102.03
N ALA A 9 15.78 -43.07 -102.24
CA ALA A 9 16.71 -43.41 -101.16
C ALA A 9 17.00 -42.20 -100.25
N GLU A 10 17.19 -41.02 -100.83
CA GLU A 10 17.41 -39.78 -100.07
C GLU A 10 16.17 -39.39 -99.26
N ILE A 11 14.97 -39.48 -99.85
CA ILE A 11 13.70 -39.26 -99.16
C ILE A 11 13.53 -40.23 -97.97
N ARG A 12 13.90 -41.51 -98.14
CA ARG A 12 13.86 -42.50 -97.04
C ARG A 12 14.81 -42.14 -95.89
N GLN A 13 16.01 -41.66 -96.20
CA GLN A 13 16.96 -41.21 -95.17
C GLN A 13 16.46 -39.97 -94.43
N LEU A 14 15.96 -38.96 -95.16
CA LEU A 14 15.39 -37.75 -94.57
C LEU A 14 14.17 -38.05 -93.70
N ASN A 15 13.28 -38.94 -94.14
CA ASN A 15 12.13 -39.37 -93.34
C ASN A 15 12.56 -40.13 -92.08
N SER A 16 13.56 -41.01 -92.17
CA SER A 16 14.11 -41.72 -91.00
C SER A 16 14.68 -40.72 -89.99
N ARG A 17 15.46 -39.75 -90.48
CA ARG A 17 16.03 -38.70 -89.64
C ARG A 17 14.96 -37.81 -89.02
N ARG A 18 13.89 -37.51 -89.76
CA ARG A 18 12.74 -36.76 -89.25
C ARG A 18 12.08 -37.50 -88.09
N VAL A 19 11.82 -38.80 -88.23
CA VAL A 19 11.20 -39.61 -87.16
C VAL A 19 12.09 -39.69 -85.92
N GLU A 20 13.40 -39.84 -86.11
CA GLU A 20 14.36 -39.79 -84.99
C GLU A 20 14.32 -38.45 -84.26
N LEU A 21 14.32 -37.34 -85.00
CA LEU A 21 14.26 -35.99 -84.43
C LEU A 21 12.92 -35.73 -83.72
N GLU A 22 11.80 -36.20 -84.28
CA GLU A 22 10.48 -36.09 -83.65
C GLU A 22 10.42 -36.88 -82.34
N ARG A 23 11.00 -38.08 -82.29
CA ARG A 23 11.12 -38.85 -81.04
C ARG A 23 12.01 -38.16 -80.00
N ALA A 24 13.17 -37.66 -80.42
CA ALA A 24 14.07 -36.93 -79.53
C ALA A 24 13.42 -35.66 -78.98
N LEU A 25 12.68 -34.92 -79.82
CA LEU A 25 11.94 -33.73 -79.42
C LEU A 25 10.87 -34.08 -78.38
N SER A 26 10.06 -35.12 -78.64
CA SER A 26 9.02 -35.55 -77.70
C SER A 26 9.60 -35.98 -76.34
N ASN A 27 10.74 -36.70 -76.34
CA ASN A 27 11.43 -37.06 -75.10
C ASN A 27 11.92 -35.81 -74.35
N HIS A 28 12.56 -34.86 -75.04
CA HIS A 28 13.00 -33.62 -74.42
C HIS A 28 11.84 -32.76 -73.88
N GLU A 29 10.70 -32.72 -74.58
CA GLU A 29 9.50 -32.03 -74.10
C GLU A 29 8.96 -32.68 -72.82
N ASN A 30 8.89 -34.01 -72.78
CA ASN A 30 8.48 -34.75 -71.59
C ASN A 30 9.43 -34.51 -70.40
N ASP A 31 10.74 -34.58 -70.63
CA ASP A 31 11.74 -34.31 -69.60
C ASP A 31 11.63 -32.87 -69.08
N ASN A 32 11.42 -31.89 -69.97
CA ASN A 32 11.24 -30.50 -69.58
C ASN A 32 9.99 -30.31 -68.72
N GLN A 33 8.87 -30.95 -69.09
CA GLN A 33 7.64 -30.90 -68.29
C GLN A 33 7.86 -31.52 -66.90
N GLN A 34 8.53 -32.66 -66.81
CA GLN A 34 8.86 -33.29 -65.53
C GLN A 34 9.76 -32.40 -64.67
N GLN A 35 10.81 -31.81 -65.25
CA GLN A 35 11.71 -30.90 -64.54
C GLN A 35 10.98 -29.65 -64.03
N ARG A 36 10.03 -29.09 -64.80
CA ARG A 36 9.21 -27.96 -64.36
C ARG A 36 8.37 -28.31 -63.13
N ILE A 37 7.75 -29.49 -63.12
CA ILE A 37 6.96 -29.95 -61.97
C ILE A 37 7.86 -30.10 -60.74
N GLN A 38 9.02 -30.75 -60.88
CA GLN A 38 9.98 -30.90 -59.78
C GLN A 38 10.48 -29.55 -59.26
N PHE A 39 10.73 -28.59 -60.15
CA PHE A 39 11.17 -27.25 -59.77
C PHE A 39 10.11 -26.52 -58.93
N GLU A 40 8.83 -26.55 -59.36
CA GLU A 40 7.76 -25.92 -58.57
C GLU A 40 7.57 -26.62 -57.21
N GLN A 41 7.64 -27.94 -57.15
CA GLN A 41 7.62 -28.68 -55.87
C GLN A 41 8.78 -28.29 -54.94
N ALA A 42 10.00 -28.19 -55.49
CA ALA A 42 11.17 -27.77 -54.72
C ALA A 42 11.03 -26.33 -54.21
N LYS A 43 10.49 -25.43 -55.03
CA LYS A 43 10.23 -24.04 -54.68
C LYS A 43 9.16 -23.90 -53.59
N GLU A 44 8.11 -24.71 -53.66
CA GLU A 44 7.12 -24.82 -52.57
C GLU A 44 7.79 -25.33 -51.28
N GLY A 45 8.63 -26.35 -51.37
CA GLY A 45 9.40 -26.87 -50.24
C GLY A 45 10.29 -25.82 -49.58
N VAL A 46 11.05 -25.05 -50.37
CA VAL A 46 11.87 -23.94 -49.87
C VAL A 46 11.01 -22.86 -49.21
N THR A 47 9.84 -22.57 -49.77
CA THR A 47 8.90 -21.61 -49.18
C THR A 47 8.39 -22.08 -47.82
N ALA A 48 8.06 -23.38 -47.69
CA ALA A 48 7.65 -23.97 -46.42
C ALA A 48 8.78 -23.93 -45.39
N LEU A 49 10.01 -24.28 -45.78
CA LEU A 49 11.18 -24.20 -44.91
C LEU A 49 11.44 -22.78 -44.42
N ASN A 50 11.38 -21.78 -45.31
CA ASN A 50 11.55 -20.37 -44.91
C ASN A 50 10.49 -19.89 -43.92
N ARG A 51 9.28 -20.46 -43.94
CA ARG A 51 8.23 -20.18 -42.93
C ARG A 51 8.53 -20.82 -41.58
N ILE A 52 9.16 -21.99 -41.56
CA ILE A 52 9.45 -22.75 -40.34
C ILE A 52 10.76 -22.29 -39.69
N LEU A 53 11.74 -21.87 -40.50
CA LEU A 53 13.07 -21.42 -40.06
C LEU A 53 13.04 -20.50 -38.82
N PRO A 54 12.22 -19.43 -38.75
CA PRO A 54 12.20 -18.56 -37.57
C PRO A 54 11.65 -19.22 -36.30
N ARG A 55 10.95 -20.35 -36.42
CA ARG A 55 10.36 -21.11 -35.30
C ARG A 55 11.15 -22.36 -34.94
N LEU A 56 12.19 -22.67 -35.70
CA LEU A 56 12.95 -23.92 -35.55
C LEU A 56 13.51 -24.08 -34.13
N ASN A 57 14.05 -23.00 -33.56
CA ASN A 57 14.57 -23.03 -32.19
C ASN A 57 13.50 -23.34 -31.13
N LEU A 58 12.25 -22.90 -31.34
CA LEU A 58 11.14 -23.20 -30.43
C LEU A 58 10.60 -24.63 -30.65
N LEU A 59 10.56 -25.08 -31.91
CA LEU A 59 10.12 -26.42 -32.28
C LEU A 59 11.10 -27.52 -31.83
N ALA A 60 12.38 -27.19 -31.75
CA ALA A 60 13.45 -28.08 -31.30
C ALA A 60 13.73 -27.94 -29.79
N ASP A 61 13.01 -27.07 -29.07
CA ASP A 61 13.16 -26.92 -27.62
C ASP A 61 12.28 -27.93 -26.89
N ASP A 62 12.85 -29.08 -26.56
CA ASP A 62 12.18 -30.14 -25.80
C ASP A 62 11.80 -29.69 -24.36
N SER A 63 12.44 -28.63 -23.83
CA SER A 63 12.15 -28.07 -22.51
C SER A 63 11.02 -27.05 -22.51
N LEU A 64 10.51 -26.68 -23.71
CA LEU A 64 9.52 -25.62 -23.85
C LEU A 64 8.21 -25.96 -23.12
N ALA A 65 7.79 -27.23 -23.14
CA ALA A 65 6.60 -27.68 -22.44
C ALA A 65 6.75 -27.51 -20.92
N ASP A 66 7.85 -27.98 -20.35
CA ASP A 66 8.15 -27.87 -18.92
C ASP A 66 8.18 -26.40 -18.47
N ARG A 67 8.81 -25.52 -19.25
CA ARG A 67 8.85 -24.08 -18.97
C ARG A 67 7.47 -23.43 -19.03
N VAL A 68 6.60 -23.86 -19.94
CA VAL A 68 5.22 -23.37 -20.03
C VAL A 68 4.43 -23.78 -18.80
N ASP A 69 4.59 -25.01 -18.33
CA ASP A 69 3.90 -25.50 -17.15
C ASP A 69 4.40 -24.81 -15.88
N GLU A 70 5.72 -24.59 -15.73
CA GLU A 70 6.28 -23.79 -14.64
C GLU A 70 5.70 -22.35 -14.62
N ILE A 71 5.61 -21.71 -15.78
CA ILE A 71 5.04 -20.35 -15.86
C ILE A 71 3.56 -20.35 -15.49
N ARG A 72 2.81 -21.41 -15.83
CA ARG A 72 1.40 -21.55 -15.45
C ARG A 72 1.23 -21.71 -13.95
N GLU A 73 2.05 -22.54 -13.31
CA GLU A 73 2.02 -22.69 -11.84
C GLU A 73 2.31 -21.37 -11.13
N ARG A 74 3.35 -20.63 -11.58
CA ARG A 74 3.66 -19.29 -11.04
C ARG A 74 2.54 -18.28 -11.28
N LEU A 75 1.85 -18.37 -12.41
CA LEU A 75 0.71 -17.52 -12.71
C LEU A 75 -0.45 -17.80 -11.76
N ASP A 76 -0.74 -19.07 -11.50
CA ASP A 76 -1.78 -19.47 -10.56
C ASP A 76 -1.46 -19.01 -9.13
N GLU A 77 -0.21 -19.20 -8.68
CA GLU A 77 0.26 -18.69 -7.38
C GLU A 77 0.11 -17.16 -7.27
N ALA A 78 0.51 -16.41 -8.31
CA ALA A 78 0.38 -14.96 -8.33
C ALA A 78 -1.10 -14.52 -8.32
N GLN A 79 -1.99 -15.26 -8.98
CA GLN A 79 -3.42 -14.99 -8.95
C GLN A 79 -4.03 -15.26 -7.58
N GLU A 80 -3.63 -16.33 -6.90
CA GLU A 80 -4.05 -16.61 -5.52
C GLU A 80 -3.56 -15.52 -4.56
N ALA A 81 -2.30 -15.10 -4.66
CA ALA A 81 -1.75 -14.00 -3.87
C ALA A 81 -2.52 -12.69 -4.13
N ALA A 82 -2.84 -12.38 -5.39
CA ALA A 82 -3.63 -11.21 -5.74
C ALA A 82 -5.05 -11.27 -5.12
N ARG A 83 -5.72 -12.43 -5.18
CA ARG A 83 -7.02 -12.64 -4.53
C ARG A 83 -6.93 -12.49 -3.02
N PHE A 84 -5.87 -13.04 -2.40
CA PHE A 84 -5.63 -12.89 -0.96
C PHE A 84 -5.48 -11.42 -0.56
N VAL A 85 -4.66 -10.65 -1.27
CA VAL A 85 -4.50 -9.22 -1.04
C VAL A 85 -5.81 -8.47 -1.26
N GLN A 86 -6.59 -8.83 -2.28
CA GLN A 86 -7.90 -8.21 -2.50
C GLN A 86 -8.87 -8.51 -1.35
N GLN A 87 -8.88 -9.74 -0.84
CA GLN A 87 -9.80 -10.18 0.21
C GLN A 87 -9.42 -9.63 1.59
N PHE A 88 -8.12 -9.60 1.91
CA PHE A 88 -7.62 -9.30 3.25
C PHE A 88 -6.82 -8.01 3.37
N GLY A 89 -6.48 -7.34 2.25
CA GLY A 89 -5.61 -6.16 2.26
C GLY A 89 -6.13 -5.00 3.11
N ASN A 90 -7.46 -4.81 3.15
CA ASN A 90 -8.09 -3.80 4.01
C ASN A 90 -7.94 -4.11 5.50
N GLN A 91 -7.99 -5.39 5.87
CA GLN A 91 -7.79 -5.86 7.24
C GLN A 91 -6.32 -5.75 7.63
N LEU A 92 -5.40 -6.13 6.74
CA LEU A 92 -3.97 -5.97 6.95
C LEU A 92 -3.59 -4.50 7.18
N ALA A 93 -4.09 -3.58 6.32
CA ALA A 93 -3.83 -2.16 6.45
C ALA A 93 -4.36 -1.56 7.77
N LYS A 94 -5.47 -2.09 8.31
CA LYS A 94 -6.00 -1.68 9.62
C LYS A 94 -5.18 -2.21 10.79
N LEU A 95 -4.56 -3.37 10.63
CA LEU A 95 -3.74 -4.00 11.67
C LEU A 95 -2.32 -3.43 11.73
N GLU A 96 -1.76 -3.00 10.59
CA GLU A 96 -0.42 -2.41 10.48
C GLU A 96 -0.08 -1.36 11.57
N PRO A 97 -0.94 -0.35 11.87
CA PRO A 97 -0.65 0.62 12.93
C PRO A 97 -0.82 0.08 14.36
N ILE A 98 -1.50 -1.06 14.54
CA ILE A 98 -1.76 -1.66 15.87
C ILE A 98 -0.65 -2.65 16.24
N VAL A 99 0.10 -3.18 15.26
CA VAL A 99 1.23 -4.08 15.49
C VAL A 99 2.30 -3.45 16.39
N SER A 100 2.61 -2.16 16.20
CA SER A 100 3.57 -1.43 17.04
C SER A 100 3.08 -1.26 18.49
N VAL A 101 1.76 -1.16 18.68
CA VAL A 101 1.13 -1.09 20.01
C VAL A 101 1.19 -2.43 20.72
N LEU A 102 1.00 -3.55 20.00
CA LEU A 102 1.15 -4.90 20.56
C LEU A 102 2.59 -5.25 20.94
N GLN A 103 3.58 -4.56 20.36
CA GLN A 103 5.01 -4.68 20.71
C GLN A 103 5.41 -3.78 21.88
N SER A 104 4.57 -2.80 22.24
CA SER A 104 4.79 -1.95 23.40
C SER A 104 4.42 -2.71 24.67
N ASP A 105 5.29 -2.64 25.69
CA ASP A 105 5.05 -3.29 26.97
C ASP A 105 3.82 -2.70 27.67
N PRO A 106 2.75 -3.47 27.93
CA PRO A 106 1.53 -2.96 28.56
C PRO A 106 1.78 -2.29 29.91
N GLU A 107 2.81 -2.71 30.64
CA GLU A 107 3.16 -2.13 31.94
C GLU A 107 3.66 -0.68 31.81
N GLN A 108 4.39 -0.35 30.74
CA GLN A 108 4.86 1.02 30.50
C GLN A 108 3.70 1.98 30.22
N PHE A 109 2.63 1.51 29.58
CA PHE A 109 1.45 2.33 29.32
C PHE A 109 0.65 2.61 30.60
N GLU A 110 0.44 1.59 31.45
CA GLU A 110 -0.28 1.80 32.71
C GLU A 110 0.55 2.65 33.68
N GLN A 111 1.87 2.47 33.73
CA GLN A 111 2.77 3.31 34.51
C GLN A 111 2.75 4.77 34.03
N LEU A 112 2.75 5.02 32.71
CA LEU A 112 2.64 6.38 32.17
C LEU A 112 1.31 7.05 32.56
N LYS A 113 0.23 6.28 32.64
CA LYS A 113 -1.10 6.77 33.04
C LYS A 113 -1.17 7.06 34.54
N GLU A 114 -0.54 6.25 35.37
CA GLU A 114 -0.36 6.51 36.80
C GLU A 114 0.48 7.77 37.04
N ASP A 115 1.61 7.92 36.35
CA ASP A 115 2.48 9.10 36.44
C ASP A 115 1.75 10.39 36.03
N TYR A 116 0.92 10.31 34.98
CA TYR A 116 0.09 11.42 34.54
C TYR A 116 -0.99 11.78 35.58
N ALA A 117 -1.66 10.79 36.17
CA ALA A 117 -2.66 11.00 37.22
C ALA A 117 -2.03 11.62 38.48
N TYR A 118 -0.87 11.12 38.90
CA TYR A 118 -0.09 11.66 40.02
C TYR A 118 0.30 13.12 39.76
N SER A 119 0.79 13.43 38.55
CA SER A 119 1.15 14.78 38.15
C SER A 119 -0.05 15.74 38.15
N GLN A 120 -1.23 15.28 37.70
CA GLN A 120 -2.46 16.05 37.79
C GLN A 120 -2.87 16.35 39.23
N GLN A 121 -2.78 15.37 40.12
CA GLN A 121 -3.09 15.52 41.54
C GLN A 121 -2.17 16.57 42.18
N MET A 122 -0.86 16.43 41.99
CA MET A 122 0.14 17.38 42.47
C MET A 122 -0.10 18.80 41.95
N GLN A 123 -0.48 18.95 40.68
CA GLN A 123 -0.82 20.26 40.13
C GLN A 123 -2.06 20.87 40.79
N ARG A 124 -3.10 20.07 41.07
CA ARG A 124 -4.31 20.55 41.77
C ARG A 124 -3.99 20.98 43.20
N ASP A 125 -3.24 20.15 43.92
CA ASP A 125 -2.85 20.43 45.31
C ASP A 125 -1.97 21.69 45.37
N ALA A 126 -0.99 21.82 44.48
CA ALA A 126 -0.14 23.01 44.40
C ALA A 126 -0.95 24.27 44.07
N ARG A 127 -1.95 24.19 43.18
CA ARG A 127 -2.85 25.31 42.90
C ARG A 127 -3.68 25.69 44.12
N GLN A 128 -4.20 24.72 44.85
CA GLN A 128 -4.98 24.97 46.06
C GLN A 128 -4.12 25.60 47.16
N GLN A 129 -2.89 25.11 47.35
CA GLN A 129 -1.93 25.69 48.29
C GLN A 129 -1.53 27.12 47.89
N ALA A 130 -1.27 27.37 46.61
CA ALA A 130 -0.97 28.71 46.10
C ALA A 130 -2.15 29.66 46.32
N PHE A 131 -3.39 29.18 46.13
CA PHE A 131 -4.59 29.96 46.40
C PHE A 131 -4.73 30.29 47.89
N ALA A 132 -4.57 29.30 48.78
CA ALA A 132 -4.63 29.50 50.23
C ALA A 132 -3.55 30.49 50.71
N LEU A 133 -2.32 30.37 50.20
CA LEU A 133 -1.24 31.30 50.51
C LEU A 133 -1.56 32.72 50.03
N THR A 134 -2.14 32.85 48.83
CA THR A 134 -2.58 34.15 48.31
C THR A 134 -3.65 34.77 49.21
N GLU A 135 -4.62 33.97 49.66
CA GLU A 135 -5.67 34.43 50.58
C GLU A 135 -5.09 34.92 51.91
N VAL A 136 -4.13 34.20 52.50
CA VAL A 136 -3.43 34.61 53.72
C VAL A 136 -2.65 35.91 53.51
N VAL A 137 -1.92 36.04 52.40
CA VAL A 137 -1.16 37.26 52.07
C VAL A 137 -2.09 38.46 51.86
N GLN A 138 -3.23 38.28 51.19
CA GLN A 138 -4.22 39.36 51.03
C GLN A 138 -4.83 39.77 52.38
N ARG A 139 -5.05 38.82 53.28
CA ARG A 139 -5.53 39.08 54.63
C ARG A 139 -4.44 39.58 55.59
N ARG A 140 -3.19 39.74 55.14
CA ARG A 140 -2.04 40.16 55.96
C ARG A 140 -2.32 41.42 56.79
N ALA A 141 -2.97 42.42 56.21
CA ALA A 141 -3.33 43.66 56.90
C ALA A 141 -4.38 43.48 58.00
N HIS A 142 -5.16 42.39 57.97
CA HIS A 142 -6.14 42.08 59.00
C HIS A 142 -5.55 41.30 60.18
N PHE A 143 -4.35 40.70 60.03
CA PHE A 143 -3.68 40.04 61.15
C PHE A 143 -3.22 41.04 62.24
N SER A 144 -2.98 42.32 61.89
CA SER A 144 -2.71 43.37 62.89
C SER A 144 -3.94 43.77 63.71
N TYR A 145 -5.14 43.31 63.33
CA TYR A 145 -6.34 43.47 64.16
C TYR A 145 -6.45 42.45 65.29
N SER A 146 -5.47 41.56 65.51
CA SER A 146 -5.51 40.67 66.68
C SER A 146 -5.59 41.47 67.99
N ASP A 147 -4.85 42.58 68.07
CA ASP A 147 -4.86 43.53 69.19
C ASP A 147 -6.25 44.19 69.33
N SER A 148 -6.94 44.41 68.21
CA SER A 148 -8.29 44.99 68.15
C SER A 148 -9.40 43.98 68.48
N ALA A 149 -9.22 42.71 68.15
CA ALA A 149 -10.15 41.63 68.43
C ALA A 149 -10.14 41.25 69.92
N GLU A 150 -8.95 41.27 70.55
CA GLU A 150 -8.81 41.06 71.99
C GLU A 150 -9.41 42.24 72.79
N MET A 151 -9.23 43.47 72.29
CA MET A 151 -9.87 44.68 72.83
C MET A 151 -11.40 44.72 72.64
N LEU A 152 -11.97 43.97 71.69
CA LEU A 152 -13.43 43.95 71.45
C LEU A 152 -14.19 43.29 72.64
N SER A 153 -13.60 42.24 73.23
CA SER A 153 -14.11 41.59 74.45
C SER A 153 -14.05 42.55 75.65
N GLY A 154 -12.89 43.20 75.85
CA GLY A 154 -12.70 44.17 76.94
C GLY A 154 -13.55 45.43 76.80
N ASN A 155 -13.71 45.98 75.59
CA ASN A 155 -14.58 47.13 75.36
C ASN A 155 -16.06 46.79 75.51
N SER A 156 -16.50 45.57 75.18
CA SER A 156 -17.89 45.16 75.40
C SER A 156 -18.25 45.16 76.89
N ASP A 157 -17.37 44.61 77.74
CA ASP A 157 -17.56 44.53 79.19
C ASP A 157 -17.45 45.92 79.86
N LEU A 158 -16.57 46.78 79.36
CA LEU A 158 -16.49 48.19 79.79
C LEU A 158 -17.72 49.00 79.37
N ASN A 159 -18.25 48.77 78.17
CA ASN A 159 -19.44 49.46 77.67
C ASN A 159 -20.71 48.99 78.41
N GLU A 160 -20.79 47.71 78.77
CA GLU A 160 -21.84 47.14 79.63
C GLU A 160 -21.80 47.77 81.03
N LYS A 161 -20.61 47.84 81.66
CA LYS A 161 -20.40 48.51 82.96
C LYS A 161 -20.70 50.00 82.93
N LEU A 162 -20.36 50.70 81.84
CA LEU A 162 -20.73 52.10 81.63
C LEU A 162 -22.26 52.25 81.54
N ARG A 163 -22.93 51.36 80.80
CA ARG A 163 -24.39 51.36 80.67
C ARG A 163 -25.11 51.05 81.98
N GLU A 164 -24.60 50.10 82.78
CA GLU A 164 -25.10 49.82 84.13
C GLU A 164 -24.92 51.03 85.06
N ARG A 165 -23.78 51.73 84.98
CA ARG A 165 -23.52 52.94 85.77
C ARG A 165 -24.39 54.12 85.36
N SER A 166 -24.69 54.27 84.07
CA SER A 166 -25.67 55.25 83.57
C SER A 166 -27.11 54.87 83.90
N GLY A 167 -27.44 53.59 84.02
CA GLY A 167 -28.76 53.08 84.42
C GLY A 167 -29.02 53.14 85.92
N THR A 168 -27.98 52.96 86.75
CA THR A 168 -28.06 53.03 88.23
C THR A 168 -27.97 54.45 88.79
N GLY A 169 -27.60 55.45 87.97
CA GLY A 169 -27.69 56.87 88.33
C GLY A 169 -29.07 57.51 88.13
N GLY A 170 -30.08 56.74 87.70
CA GLY A 170 -31.37 57.25 87.24
C GLY A 170 -32.60 56.55 87.82
N SER A 171 -32.62 56.22 89.11
CA SER A 171 -33.89 55.85 89.79
C SER A 171 -33.79 56.05 91.31
N GLY A 172 -34.13 57.26 91.77
CA GLY A 172 -34.20 57.60 93.20
C GLY A 172 -34.66 59.03 93.47
N ALA A 173 -35.97 59.27 93.33
CA ALA A 173 -36.78 60.33 93.96
C ALA A 173 -36.65 61.82 93.52
N TYR A 174 -37.67 62.29 92.78
CA TYR A 174 -38.24 63.66 92.86
C TYR A 174 -39.26 63.73 94.04
N PRO A 175 -39.84 64.87 94.53
CA PRO A 175 -39.54 66.33 94.47
C PRO A 175 -39.59 67.07 95.87
N ARG A 176 -39.49 68.42 95.81
CA ARG A 176 -39.55 69.52 96.82
C ARG A 176 -40.29 69.34 98.18
N ALA A 177 -39.66 69.87 99.24
CA ALA A 177 -40.13 71.00 100.06
C ALA A 177 -38.92 71.74 100.67
#